data_AF-M8B5E9-F1
#
_entry.id   AF-M8B5E9-F1
#
_cell.length_a   1.000
_cell.length_b   1.000
_cell.length_c   1.000
_cell.angle_alpha   90.00
_cell.angle_beta   90.00
_cell.angle_gamma   90.00
#
_symmetry.space_group_name_H-M   'P 1'
#
loop_
_entity.id
_entity.type
_entity.pdbx_description
1 polymer ?
#
loop_
_entity_poly.entity_id
_entity_poly.type
_entity_poly.pdbx_seq_one_letter_code
_entity_poly.pdbx_strand_id
1 'polypeptide(L)'
;MVAQAFTVDLDKPLVFQVGHLEEQYQDWVHQPIVSKEGPRFFANDVLEFWNFVKLFTTTTTTPGVFGGGLLGYVIYDCTHYYLHHAHPSFDPAKYLKKYHLNHHFRIQNKGFGITSTLWDHVFGTLPSTKTAGKSS
;
A
#
# COMPACT_ATOMS: atom_id res chain seq x y z
N MET A 1 2.06 33.48 -28.24
CA MET A 1 3.16 33.30 -27.28
C MET A 1 3.06 31.89 -26.75
N VAL A 2 4.10 31.07 -26.87
CA VAL A 2 4.08 29.69 -26.33
C VAL A 2 4.26 29.82 -24.82
N ALA A 3 3.30 29.30 -24.05
CA ALA A 3 3.42 29.25 -22.59
C ALA A 3 4.66 28.42 -22.23
N GLN A 4 5.49 28.92 -21.32
CA GLN A 4 6.66 28.18 -20.87
C GLN A 4 6.21 26.95 -20.08
N ALA A 5 6.74 25.78 -20.42
CA ALA A 5 6.45 24.54 -19.73
C ALA A 5 6.78 24.65 -18.24
N PHE A 6 5.89 24.16 -17.38
CA PHE A 6 6.13 24.12 -15.94
C PHE A 6 7.34 23.22 -15.64
N THR A 7 8.24 23.68 -14.77
CA THR A 7 9.41 22.91 -14.33
C THR A 7 9.36 22.76 -12.82
N VAL A 8 9.59 21.54 -12.33
CA VAL A 8 9.64 21.26 -10.89
C VAL A 8 10.89 21.88 -10.28
N ASP A 9 10.69 22.63 -9.19
CA ASP A 9 11.74 23.18 -8.34
C ASP A 9 12.01 22.19 -7.20
N LEU A 10 13.21 21.59 -7.19
CA LEU A 10 13.61 20.56 -6.22
C LEU A 10 13.88 21.14 -4.81
N ASP A 11 14.00 22.46 -4.67
CA ASP A 11 14.14 23.13 -3.38
C ASP A 11 12.78 23.38 -2.70
N LYS A 12 11.68 23.11 -3.42
CA LYS A 12 10.30 23.25 -2.95
C LYS A 12 9.65 21.88 -2.76
N PRO A 13 8.61 21.79 -1.89
CA PRO A 13 7.88 20.54 -1.67
C PRO A 13 7.27 20.01 -2.97
N LEU A 14 7.62 18.77 -3.33
CA LEU A 14 7.21 18.15 -4.60
C LEU A 14 5.70 17.98 -4.73
N VAL A 15 5.00 17.64 -3.64
CA VAL A 15 3.58 17.26 -3.68
C VAL A 15 2.69 18.39 -4.21
N PHE A 16 3.08 19.64 -4.01
CA PHE A 16 2.34 20.81 -4.50
C PHE A 16 2.70 21.22 -5.94
N GLN A 17 3.72 20.60 -6.52
CA GLN A 17 4.27 20.96 -7.84
C GLN A 17 3.94 19.93 -8.90
N VAL A 18 4.07 18.63 -8.60
CA VAL A 18 4.00 17.54 -9.59
C VAL A 18 2.68 17.50 -10.38
N GLY A 19 1.58 17.98 -9.80
CA GLY A 19 0.29 18.08 -10.50
C GLY A 19 0.28 19.11 -11.65
N HIS A 20 1.18 20.08 -11.65
CA HIS A 20 1.29 21.11 -12.69
C HIS A 20 2.13 20.67 -13.89
N LEU A 21 2.71 19.46 -13.87
CA LEU A 21 3.46 18.91 -15.00
C LEU A 21 2.55 18.48 -16.15
N GLU A 22 1.27 18.21 -15.88
CA GLU A 22 0.27 17.82 -16.89
C GLU A 22 0.78 16.71 -17.82
N GLU A 23 0.82 16.96 -19.13
CA GLU A 23 1.28 16.00 -20.15
C GLU A 23 2.75 15.58 -19.96
N GLN A 24 3.57 16.41 -19.31
CA GLN A 24 5.00 16.14 -19.10
C GLN A 24 5.27 15.23 -17.90
N TYR A 25 4.24 14.92 -17.10
CA TYR A 25 4.39 14.11 -15.88
C TYR A 25 5.04 12.76 -16.16
N GLN A 26 4.58 12.07 -17.22
CA GLN A 26 5.08 10.73 -17.56
C GLN A 26 6.55 10.77 -17.95
N ASP A 27 6.97 11.71 -18.78
CA ASP A 27 8.39 11.78 -19.16
C ASP A 27 9.26 12.20 -17.98
N TRP A 28 8.78 13.15 -17.17
CA TRP A 28 9.50 13.68 -16.01
C TRP A 28 9.74 12.61 -14.94
N VAL A 29 8.73 11.80 -14.58
CA VAL A 29 8.84 10.79 -13.52
C VAL A 29 9.83 9.66 -13.87
N HIS A 30 10.13 9.46 -15.16
CA HIS A 30 11.09 8.47 -15.62
C HIS A 30 12.52 9.03 -15.79
N GLN A 31 12.73 10.34 -15.58
CA GLN A 31 14.09 10.91 -15.56
C GLN A 31 14.74 10.72 -14.19
N PRO A 32 16.00 10.24 -14.13
CA PRO A 32 16.71 10.13 -12.86
C PRO A 32 17.08 11.52 -12.33
N ILE A 33 16.69 11.80 -11.09
CA ILE A 33 17.09 13.02 -10.38
C ILE A 33 18.40 12.74 -9.65
N VAL A 34 19.47 13.42 -10.06
CA VAL A 34 20.79 13.31 -9.41
C VAL A 34 21.00 14.52 -8.51
N SER A 35 20.86 14.33 -7.21
CA SER A 35 21.07 15.36 -6.20
C SER A 35 21.88 14.82 -5.03
N LYS A 36 22.56 15.72 -4.30
CA LYS A 36 23.34 15.36 -3.10
C LYS A 36 22.44 14.91 -1.94
N GLU A 37 21.27 15.55 -1.81
CA GLU A 37 20.21 15.22 -0.86
C GLU A 37 18.91 14.98 -1.62
N GLY A 38 18.07 14.08 -1.11
CA GLY A 38 16.79 13.76 -1.76
C GLY A 38 15.82 14.94 -1.70
N PRO A 39 15.02 15.19 -2.76
CA PRO A 39 14.04 16.27 -2.75
C PRO A 39 12.97 16.04 -1.68
N ARG A 40 12.51 17.14 -1.08
CA ARG A 40 11.50 17.10 -0.02
C ARG A 40 10.10 16.97 -0.62
N PHE A 41 9.26 16.11 -0.02
CA PHE A 41 7.89 15.95 -0.50
C PHE A 41 6.95 17.00 0.08
N PHE A 42 7.10 17.28 1.38
CA PHE A 42 6.15 18.12 2.13
C PHE A 42 6.77 19.39 2.71
N ALA A 43 8.10 19.50 2.76
CA ALA A 43 8.84 20.57 3.44
C ALA A 43 8.59 20.67 4.96
N ASN A 44 7.68 19.85 5.50
CA ASN A 44 7.41 19.71 6.92
C ASN A 44 8.23 18.54 7.49
N ASP A 45 9.02 18.80 8.52
CA ASP A 45 9.94 17.79 9.08
C ASP A 45 9.23 16.58 9.67
N VAL A 46 7.99 16.70 10.13
CA VAL A 46 7.22 15.58 10.70
C VAL A 46 6.63 14.69 9.60
N LEU A 47 6.18 15.28 8.50
CA LEU A 47 5.50 14.57 7.41
C LEU A 47 6.47 13.86 6.44
N GLU A 48 7.76 14.20 6.45
CA GLU A 48 8.73 13.43 5.67
C GLU A 48 8.80 11.99 6.18
N PHE A 49 8.69 11.01 5.28
CA PHE A 49 8.52 9.60 5.61
C PHE A 49 9.49 9.10 6.70
N TRP A 50 10.79 9.34 6.53
CA TRP A 50 11.80 8.88 7.48
C TRP A 50 11.76 9.60 8.83
N ASN A 51 11.30 10.84 8.86
CA ASN A 51 11.15 11.57 10.11
C ASN A 51 9.87 11.19 10.84
N PHE A 52 8.79 10.90 10.10
CA PHE A 52 7.58 10.32 10.67
C PHE A 52 7.88 8.97 11.34
N VAL A 53 8.65 8.11 10.68
CA VAL A 53 9.09 6.81 11.23
C VAL A 53 9.86 7.00 12.54
N LYS A 54 10.77 7.99 12.62
CA LYS A 54 11.54 8.31 13.84
C LYS A 54 10.67 8.70 15.05
N LEU A 55 9.40 9.08 14.86
CA LEU A 55 8.50 9.35 15.99
C LEU A 55 8.18 8.09 16.80
N PHE A 56 8.24 6.92 16.15
CA PHE A 56 7.87 5.64 16.75
C PHE A 56 9.05 4.67 16.89
N THR A 57 10.21 4.99 16.29
CA THR A 57 11.39 4.11 16.28
C THR A 57 12.67 4.87 16.63
N THR A 58 13.60 4.19 17.30
CA THR A 58 14.95 4.72 17.52
C THR A 58 15.84 4.38 16.34
N THR A 59 16.99 5.04 16.19
CA THR A 59 17.97 4.71 15.14
C THR A 59 18.35 3.23 15.16
N THR A 60 18.45 2.62 16.35
CA THR A 60 18.79 1.20 16.51
C THR A 60 17.65 0.27 16.07
N THR A 61 16.38 0.63 16.31
CA THR A 61 15.23 -0.23 15.95
C THR A 61 14.71 0.00 14.54
N THR A 62 15.01 1.17 13.93
CA THR A 62 14.53 1.55 12.59
C THR A 62 14.85 0.50 11.51
N PRO A 63 16.08 -0.04 11.39
CA PRO A 63 16.37 -1.08 10.40
C PRO A 63 15.54 -2.35 10.63
N GLY A 64 15.29 -2.72 11.90
CA GLY A 64 14.48 -3.89 12.25
C GLY A 64 13.01 -3.71 11.89
N VAL A 65 12.44 -2.53 12.18
CA VAL A 65 11.07 -2.19 11.80
C VAL A 65 10.92 -2.15 10.28
N PHE A 66 11.86 -1.54 9.57
CA PHE A 66 11.86 -1.51 8.11
C PHE A 66 11.97 -2.92 7.50
N GLY A 67 12.95 -3.71 7.95
CA GLY A 67 13.15 -5.08 7.46
C GLY A 67 11.97 -5.99 7.78
N GLY A 68 11.39 -5.89 8.97
CA GLY A 68 10.20 -6.63 9.36
C GLY A 68 8.96 -6.23 8.56
N GLY A 69 8.77 -4.93 8.32
CA GLY A 69 7.69 -4.41 7.47
C GLY A 69 7.80 -4.90 6.03
N LEU A 70 9.00 -4.83 5.44
CA LEU A 70 9.27 -5.32 4.09
C LEU A 70 9.05 -6.84 3.98
N LEU A 71 9.56 -7.61 4.95
CA LEU A 71 9.33 -9.06 4.99
C LEU A 71 7.83 -9.37 5.10
N GLY A 72 7.10 -8.64 5.95
CA GLY A 72 5.65 -8.78 6.08
C GLY A 72 4.91 -8.50 4.77
N TYR A 73 5.32 -7.48 4.01
CA TYR A 73 4.79 -7.18 2.68
C TYR A 73 5.05 -8.32 1.68
N VAL A 74 6.27 -8.86 1.64
CA VAL A 74 6.59 -10.00 0.77
C VAL A 74 5.74 -11.23 1.15
N ILE A 75 5.59 -11.53 2.44
CA ILE A 75 4.73 -12.62 2.91
C ILE A 75 3.28 -12.38 2.46
N TYR A 76 2.79 -11.14 2.55
CA TYR A 76 1.46 -10.76 2.09
C TYR A 76 1.28 -11.05 0.59
N ASP A 77 2.18 -10.57 -0.27
CA ASP A 77 2.09 -10.76 -1.72
C ASP A 77 2.22 -12.23 -2.12
N CYS A 78 3.16 -12.96 -1.52
CA CYS A 78 3.30 -14.40 -1.76
C CYS A 78 2.06 -15.17 -1.31
N THR A 79 1.47 -14.81 -0.17
CA THR A 79 0.21 -15.41 0.31
C THR A 79 -0.91 -15.11 -0.68
N HIS A 80 -1.07 -13.85 -1.09
CA HIS A 80 -2.08 -13.44 -2.06
C HIS A 80 -1.98 -14.27 -3.35
N TYR A 81 -0.77 -14.37 -3.91
CA TYR A 81 -0.51 -15.16 -5.10
C TYR A 81 -0.85 -16.64 -4.89
N TYR A 82 -0.43 -17.23 -3.76
CA TYR A 82 -0.70 -18.61 -3.41
C TYR A 82 -2.21 -18.90 -3.27
N LEU A 83 -2.97 -18.00 -2.62
CA LEU A 83 -4.42 -18.17 -2.45
C LEU A 83 -5.16 -18.17 -3.80
N HIS A 84 -4.71 -17.38 -4.77
CA HIS A 84 -5.30 -17.40 -6.11
C HIS A 84 -4.93 -18.66 -6.90
N HIS A 85 -3.65 -19.03 -6.94
CA HIS A 85 -3.14 -19.95 -7.95
C HIS A 85 -2.88 -21.38 -7.46
N ALA A 86 -2.72 -21.59 -6.15
CA ALA A 86 -2.45 -22.92 -5.60
C ALA A 86 -3.71 -23.64 -5.14
N HIS A 87 -3.58 -24.93 -4.83
CA HIS A 87 -4.60 -25.73 -4.16
C HIS A 87 -4.10 -26.10 -2.76
N PRO A 88 -4.42 -25.28 -1.73
CA PRO A 88 -3.90 -25.50 -0.38
C PRO A 88 -4.39 -26.83 0.20
N SER A 89 -3.46 -27.63 0.72
CA SER A 89 -3.78 -28.92 1.36
C SER A 89 -4.08 -28.80 2.85
N PHE A 90 -3.66 -27.70 3.50
CA PHE A 90 -3.81 -27.45 4.93
C PHE A 90 -4.97 -26.49 5.26
N ASP A 91 -5.66 -26.71 6.38
CA ASP A 91 -6.98 -26.13 6.64
C ASP A 91 -7.01 -24.60 6.84
N PRO A 92 -6.09 -23.96 7.58
CA PRO A 92 -5.96 -22.51 7.62
C PRO A 92 -5.81 -21.85 6.25
N ALA A 93 -4.97 -22.42 5.37
CA ALA A 93 -4.77 -21.87 4.03
C ALA A 93 -5.99 -22.09 3.13
N LYS A 94 -6.72 -23.21 3.28
CA LYS A 94 -8.02 -23.41 2.62
C LYS A 94 -9.06 -22.39 3.08
N TYR A 95 -9.11 -22.12 4.39
CA TYR A 95 -10.00 -21.10 4.95
C TYR A 95 -9.70 -19.73 4.36
N LEU A 96 -8.43 -19.30 4.38
CA LEU A 96 -8.01 -18.02 3.79
C LEU A 96 -8.30 -17.97 2.28
N LYS A 97 -8.08 -19.06 1.54
CA LYS A 97 -8.43 -19.11 0.11
C LYS A 97 -9.92 -18.91 -0.10
N LYS A 98 -10.78 -19.63 0.62
CA LYS A 98 -12.24 -19.47 0.52
C LYS A 98 -12.67 -18.05 0.89
N TYR A 99 -12.11 -17.51 1.96
CA TYR A 99 -12.35 -16.15 2.43
C TYR A 99 -11.99 -15.11 1.35
N HIS A 100 -10.78 -15.19 0.80
CA HIS A 100 -10.27 -14.25 -0.20
C HIS A 100 -11.01 -14.36 -1.54
N LEU A 101 -11.32 -15.57 -1.98
CA LEU A 101 -12.13 -15.77 -3.19
C LEU A 101 -13.57 -15.26 -3.00
N ASN A 102 -14.13 -15.34 -1.79
CA ASN A 102 -15.43 -14.71 -1.51
C ASN A 102 -15.36 -13.18 -1.61
N HIS A 103 -14.26 -12.55 -1.20
CA HIS A 103 -14.06 -11.11 -1.42
C HIS A 103 -14.16 -10.79 -2.91
N HIS A 104 -13.37 -11.45 -3.77
CA HIS A 104 -13.39 -11.18 -5.21
C HIS A 104 -14.72 -11.51 -5.91
N PHE A 105 -15.36 -12.63 -5.56
CA PHE A 105 -16.47 -13.18 -6.34
C PHE A 105 -17.86 -13.04 -5.71
N ARG A 106 -17.97 -12.62 -4.45
CA ARG A 106 -19.26 -12.50 -3.75
C ARG A 106 -19.47 -11.17 -3.05
N ILE A 107 -18.54 -10.76 -2.18
CA ILE A 107 -18.72 -9.61 -1.29
C ILE A 107 -17.45 -8.76 -1.31
N GLN A 108 -17.29 -7.96 -2.37
CA GLN A 108 -16.09 -7.13 -2.60
C GLN A 108 -15.93 -5.98 -1.61
N ASN A 109 -17.01 -5.57 -0.93
CA ASN A 109 -16.98 -4.50 0.08
C ASN A 109 -16.68 -5.01 1.51
N LYS A 110 -16.30 -6.29 1.66
CA LYS A 110 -15.90 -6.91 2.93
C LYS A 110 -14.73 -7.85 2.69
N GLY A 111 -14.10 -8.26 3.79
CA GLY A 111 -13.07 -9.28 3.77
C GLY A 111 -11.76 -8.84 3.15
N PHE A 112 -11.16 -7.79 3.70
CA PHE A 112 -9.97 -7.14 3.13
C PHE A 112 -8.65 -7.85 3.53
N GLY A 113 -8.65 -8.65 4.58
CA GLY A 113 -7.48 -9.33 5.10
C GLY A 113 -7.01 -10.51 4.24
N ILE A 114 -5.74 -10.50 3.81
CA ILE A 114 -5.19 -11.58 2.99
C ILE A 114 -4.46 -12.63 3.82
N THR A 115 -3.58 -12.17 4.72
CA THR A 115 -2.76 -13.05 5.57
C THR A 115 -3.49 -13.53 6.81
N SER A 116 -4.48 -12.77 7.27
CA SER A 116 -5.36 -13.11 8.40
C SER A 116 -6.64 -12.29 8.34
N THR A 117 -7.68 -12.71 9.06
CA THR A 117 -8.94 -11.96 9.20
C THR A 117 -8.97 -11.02 10.41
N LEU A 118 -7.83 -10.85 11.10
CA LEU A 118 -7.74 -10.13 12.37
C LEU A 118 -8.30 -8.70 12.27
N TRP A 119 -7.82 -7.94 11.29
CA TRP A 119 -8.23 -6.54 11.11
C TRP A 119 -9.69 -6.43 10.66
N ASP A 120 -10.22 -7.41 9.94
CA ASP A 120 -11.65 -7.43 9.61
C ASP A 120 -12.57 -7.66 10.81
N HIS A 121 -12.07 -8.34 11.85
CA HIS A 121 -12.77 -8.37 13.13
C HIS A 121 -12.70 -7.02 13.83
N VAL A 122 -11.52 -6.41 13.89
CA VAL A 122 -11.29 -5.10 14.55
C VAL A 122 -12.15 -4.00 13.95
N PHE A 123 -12.26 -3.96 12.61
CA PHE A 123 -12.97 -2.91 11.88
C PHE A 123 -14.38 -3.31 11.44
N GLY A 124 -14.87 -4.50 11.83
CA GLY A 124 -16.24 -4.94 11.51
C GLY A 124 -16.50 -5.24 10.03
N THR A 125 -15.45 -5.52 9.26
CA THR A 125 -15.51 -5.82 7.82
C THR A 125 -15.50 -7.31 7.51
N LEU A 126 -15.65 -8.18 8.53
CA LEU A 126 -15.76 -9.62 8.32
C LEU A 126 -17.02 -9.98 7.51
N PRO A 127 -16.92 -10.83 6.47
CA PRO A 127 -18.08 -11.34 5.73
C PRO A 127 -19.03 -12.13 6.65
N SER A 128 -20.34 -11.88 6.56
CA SER A 128 -21.31 -12.62 7.36
C SER A 128 -21.44 -14.06 6.86
N THR A 129 -21.45 -15.02 7.78
CA THR A 129 -21.75 -16.43 7.51
C THR A 129 -23.24 -16.70 7.26
N LYS A 130 -24.13 -15.71 7.45
CA LYS A 130 -25.56 -15.91 7.18
C LYS A 130 -25.77 -16.12 5.69
N THR A 131 -26.12 -17.38 5.38
CA THR A 131 -26.72 -17.91 4.16
C THR A 131 -27.35 -16.82 3.33
N ALA A 132 -27.00 -16.77 2.04
CA ALA A 132 -27.78 -16.11 1.02
C ALA A 132 -29.26 -16.41 1.28
N GLY A 133 -29.96 -15.45 1.89
CA GLY A 133 -31.40 -15.52 2.04
C GLY A 133 -31.92 -15.57 0.62
N LYS A 134 -32.54 -16.69 0.24
CA LYS A 134 -33.42 -16.73 -0.92
C LYS A 134 -34.44 -15.62 -0.70
N SER A 135 -34.34 -14.54 -1.45
CA SER A 135 -35.48 -13.66 -1.68
C SER A 135 -36.52 -14.53 -2.37
N SER A 136 -37.55 -14.92 -1.61
CA SER A 136 -38.80 -15.43 -2.16
C SER A 136 -39.58 -14.31 -2.80
#